data_AF-A0A2V6P8N7-F1
#
_entry.id   AF-A0A2V6P8N7-F1
#
_cell.length_a   1.000
_cell.length_b   1.000
_cell.length_c   1.000
_cell.angle_alpha   90.00
_cell.angle_beta   90.00
_cell.angle_gamma   90.00
#
_symmetry.space_group_name_H-M   'P 1'
#
loop_
_entity.id
_entity.type
_entity.pdbx_description
1 polymer ?
#
loop_
_entity_poly.entity_id
_entity_poly.type
_entity_poly.pdbx_seq_one_letter_code
_entity_poly.pdbx_strand_id
1 'polypeptide(L)' 'MAQCTACHATNPAHPGPLGPPIKGSSRELLEAKVLHGTYPPGYTPKRTSTLMPPMPQLASSLPDLAAFLGSR' A
#
# COMPACT_ATOMS: atom_id res chain seq x y z
N MET A 1 -9.53 6.80 -4.01
CA MET A 1 -9.26 6.78 -2.54
C MET A 1 -10.24 5.87 -1.80
N ALA A 2 -11.54 5.94 -2.11
CA ALA A 2 -12.57 5.04 -1.54
C ALA A 2 -12.24 3.53 -1.69
N GLN A 3 -11.57 3.12 -2.77
CA GLN A 3 -11.17 1.71 -2.94
C GLN A 3 -10.09 1.23 -1.96
N CYS A 4 -9.21 2.14 -1.50
CA CYS A 4 -8.09 1.78 -0.62
C CYS A 4 -8.56 1.68 0.84
N THR A 5 -9.50 2.55 1.21
CA THR A 5 -10.02 2.67 2.58
C THR A 5 -11.01 1.56 2.96
N ALA A 6 -11.41 0.70 2.02
CA ALA A 6 -12.16 -0.51 2.33
C ALA A 6 -11.34 -1.51 3.16
N CYS A 7 -10.03 -1.56 2.92
CA CYS A 7 -9.10 -2.45 3.63
C CYS A 7 -8.18 -1.68 4.58
N HIS A 8 -7.70 -0.50 4.17
CA HIS A 8 -6.80 0.34 4.97
C HIS A 8 -7.58 1.44 5.70
N ALA A 9 -7.00 2.04 6.73
CA ALA A 9 -7.61 3.20 7.37
C ALA A 9 -7.47 4.46 6.51
N THR A 10 -8.42 5.39 6.62
CA THR A 10 -8.35 6.73 6.02
C THR A 10 -7.09 7.49 6.46
N ASN A 11 -6.73 7.35 7.74
CA ASN A 11 -5.42 7.77 8.23
C ASN A 11 -4.43 6.59 8.03
N PRO A 12 -3.44 6.72 7.14
CA PRO A 12 -2.53 5.63 6.78
C PRO A 12 -1.57 5.21 7.94
N ALA A 13 -1.51 6.00 9.02
CA ALA A 13 -0.75 5.65 10.22
C ALA A 13 -1.45 4.60 11.10
N HIS A 14 -2.75 4.39 10.91
CA HIS A 14 -3.54 3.46 11.70
C HIS A 14 -3.83 2.16 10.93
N PRO A 15 -4.04 1.04 11.65
CA PRO A 15 -4.50 -0.19 11.02
C PRO A 15 -5.92 0.01 10.48
N GLY A 16 -6.16 -0.51 9.26
CA GLY A 16 -7.52 -0.67 8.75
C GLY A 16 -8.14 -1.99 9.21
N PRO A 17 -9.37 -2.30 8.77
CA PRO A 17 -10.04 -3.56 9.09
C PRO A 17 -9.26 -4.80 8.60
N LEU A 18 -8.52 -4.68 7.48
CA LEU A 18 -7.75 -5.78 6.89
C LEU A 18 -6.28 -5.40 6.61
N GLY A 19 -6.05 -4.18 6.16
CA GLY A 19 -4.76 -3.66 5.76
C GLY A 19 -3.94 -3.15 6.94
N PRO A 20 -2.59 -3.31 6.91
CA PRO A 20 -1.72 -2.73 7.92
C PRO A 20 -1.63 -1.19 7.81
N PRO A 21 -1.01 -0.52 8.79
CA PRO A 21 -0.51 0.84 8.62
C PRO A 21 0.51 0.91 7.47
N ILE A 22 0.31 1.89 6.58
CA ILE A 22 1.07 2.06 5.32
C ILE A 22 1.67 3.47 5.17
N LYS A 23 1.55 4.32 6.19
CA LYS A 23 2.24 5.61 6.19
C LYS A 23 3.76 5.41 6.09
N GLY A 24 4.40 6.22 5.26
CA GLY A 24 5.84 6.16 5.03
C GLY A 24 6.31 4.98 4.18
N SER A 25 5.41 4.24 3.52
CA SER A 25 5.80 3.20 2.57
C SER A 25 6.70 3.77 1.46
N SER A 26 7.83 3.11 1.21
CA SER A 26 8.76 3.49 0.14
C SER A 26 8.13 3.31 -1.24
N ARG A 27 8.65 4.04 -2.24
CA ARG A 27 8.20 3.89 -3.64
C ARG A 27 8.37 2.46 -4.15
N GLU A 28 9.49 1.83 -3.84
CA GLU A 28 9.78 0.44 -4.20
C GLU A 28 8.77 -0.54 -3.60
N LEU A 29 8.43 -0.38 -2.32
CA LEU A 29 7.41 -1.20 -1.68
C LEU A 29 6.03 -0.97 -2.31
N LEU A 30 5.67 0.27 -2.62
CA LEU A 30 4.40 0.59 -3.26
C LEU A 30 4.31 -0.02 -4.65
N GLU A 31 5.37 0.05 -5.45
CA GLU A 31 5.41 -0.56 -6.79
C GLU A 31 5.28 -2.08 -6.72
N ALA A 32 6.12 -2.74 -5.92
CA ALA A 32 6.08 -4.19 -5.74
C ALA A 32 4.70 -4.66 -5.25
N LYS A 33 4.13 -3.97 -4.26
CA LYS A 33 2.87 -4.40 -3.66
C LYS A 33 1.64 -4.03 -4.48
N VAL A 34 1.54 -2.79 -4.95
CA VAL A 34 0.36 -2.27 -5.65
C VAL A 34 0.31 -2.79 -7.08
N LEU A 35 1.42 -2.83 -7.82
CA LEU A 35 1.38 -3.26 -9.23
C LEU A 35 1.53 -4.77 -9.37
N HIS A 36 2.40 -5.38 -8.57
CA HIS A 36 2.81 -6.76 -8.76
C HIS A 36 2.28 -7.72 -7.70
N GLY A 37 1.69 -7.22 -6.60
CA GLY A 37 1.21 -8.06 -5.51
C GLY A 37 2.34 -8.77 -4.72
N THR A 38 3.59 -8.33 -4.89
CA THR A 38 4.78 -8.92 -4.28
C THR A 38 5.38 -7.99 -3.22
N TYR A 39 6.59 -8.31 -2.75
CA TYR A 39 7.36 -7.50 -1.82
C TYR A 39 8.81 -7.38 -2.32
N PRO A 40 9.50 -6.26 -2.02
CA PRO A 40 10.92 -6.12 -2.32
C PRO A 40 11.77 -7.19 -1.58
N PRO A 41 12.96 -7.53 -2.08
CA PRO A 41 13.88 -8.45 -1.40
C PRO A 41 14.16 -8.01 0.04
N GLY A 42 14.13 -8.97 0.98
CA GLY A 42 14.38 -8.71 2.40
C GLY A 42 13.23 -8.02 3.16
N TYR A 43 12.11 -7.73 2.51
CA TYR A 43 10.96 -7.13 3.18
C TYR A 43 10.07 -8.20 3.86
N THR A 44 9.82 -8.03 5.15
CA THR A 44 8.90 -8.88 5.92
C THR A 44 7.49 -8.27 5.92
N PRO A 45 6.46 -8.97 5.40
CA PRO A 45 5.09 -8.50 5.42
C PRO A 45 4.56 -8.27 6.85
N LYS A 46 3.85 -7.15 7.07
CA LYS A 46 3.21 -6.82 8.36
C LYS A 46 2.00 -7.70 8.68
N ARG A 47 1.47 -8.41 7.69
CA ARG A 47 0.32 -9.33 7.78
C ARG A 47 0.61 -10.57 6.93
N THR A 48 0.07 -11.71 7.34
CA THR A 48 0.16 -12.98 6.62
C THR A 48 -0.89 -13.12 5.51
N SER A 49 -1.90 -12.24 5.48
CA SER A 49 -2.96 -12.27 4.48
C SER A 49 -2.48 -11.82 3.10
N THR A 50 -3.02 -12.46 2.06
CA THR A 50 -2.74 -12.19 0.65
C THR A 50 -3.94 -11.55 -0.08
N LEU A 51 -4.85 -10.92 0.67
CA LEU A 51 -6.14 -10.42 0.18
C LEU A 51 -6.05 -9.20 -0.76
N MET A 52 -4.94 -8.46 -0.76
CA MET A 52 -4.78 -7.28 -1.60
C MET A 52 -4.40 -7.70 -3.02
N PRO A 53 -5.30 -7.58 -4.02
CA PRO A 53 -4.97 -7.92 -5.40
C PRO A 53 -4.02 -6.88 -6.01
N PRO A 54 -3.19 -7.29 -7.00
CA PRO A 54 -2.45 -6.33 -7.80
C PRO A 54 -3.40 -5.42 -8.58
N MET A 55 -3.01 -4.17 -8.72
CA MET A 55 -3.73 -3.08 -9.39
C MET A 55 -2.79 -2.38 -10.39
N PRO A 56 -2.35 -3.07 -11.47
CA PRO A 56 -1.39 -2.53 -12.44
C PRO A 56 -1.90 -1.26 -13.14
N GLN A 57 -3.22 -1.07 -13.22
CA GLN A 57 -3.85 0.14 -13.77
C GLN A 57 -3.50 1.43 -12.99
N LEU A 58 -2.97 1.32 -11.77
CA LEU A 58 -2.58 2.47 -10.95
C LEU A 58 -1.12 2.91 -11.17
N ALA A 59 -0.39 2.33 -12.12
CA ALA A 59 1.01 2.65 -12.37
C ALA A 59 1.25 4.18 -12.53
N SER A 60 0.41 4.87 -13.31
CA SER A 60 0.53 6.31 -13.52
C SER A 60 0.23 7.16 -12.27
N SER A 61 -0.53 6.61 -11.31
CA SER A 61 -0.93 7.30 -10.07
C SER A 61 -0.06 6.94 -8.86
N LEU A 62 0.94 6.06 -9.03
CA LEU A 62 1.87 5.72 -7.95
C LEU A 62 2.63 6.92 -7.35
N PRO A 63 3.09 7.92 -8.13
CA PRO A 63 3.72 9.11 -7.56
C PRO A 63 2.80 9.85 -6.57
N ASP A 64 1.53 10.03 -6.93
CA ASP A 64 0.55 10.71 -6.09
C ASP A 64 0.26 9.90 -4.81
N LEU A 65 0.16 8.57 -4.94
CA LEU A 65 0.00 7.68 -3.80
C LEU A 65 1.21 7.76 -2.85
N ALA A 66 2.42 7.74 -3.39
CA ALA A 66 3.64 7.88 -2.60
C ALA A 66 3.71 9.23 -1.89
N ALA A 67 3.32 10.32 -2.57
CA ALA A 67 3.25 11.65 -1.97
C ALA A 67 2.24 11.71 -0.82
N PHE A 68 1.03 11.17 -1.01
CA PHE A 68 0.01 11.08 0.03
C PHE A 68 0.51 10.31 1.26
N LEU A 69 1.10 9.14 1.06
CA LEU A 69 1.56 8.27 2.15
C LEU A 69 2.84 8.77 2.84
N GLY A 70 3.66 9.56 2.14
CA GLY A 70 4.87 10.19 2.68
C GLY A 70 4.60 11.50 3.44
N SER A 71 3.40 12.07 3.34
CA SER A 71 3.05 13.31 4.03
C SER A 71 2.83 13.08 5.55
N ARG A 72 3.06 14.14 6.35
CA ARG A 72 3.05 14.08 7.83
C ARG A 72 1.70 13.76 8.44
#